data_AF-A0A2W7RDA6-F1
#
_entry.id   AF-A0A2W7RDA6-F1
#
_cell.length_a   1.000
_cell.length_b   1.000
_cell.length_c   1.000
_cell.angle_alpha   90.00
_cell.angle_beta   90.00
_cell.angle_gamma   90.00
#
_symmetry.space_group_name_H-M   'P 1'
#
loop_
_entity.id
_entity.type
_entity.pdbx_description
1 polymer ?
#
loop_
_entity_poly.entity_id
_entity_poly.type
_entity_poly.pdbx_seq_one_letter_code
_entity_poly.pdbx_strand_id
1 'polypeptide(L)'
;MKQCIRNLILGFTLLLGIATQQSNAQLSEEQYKVLSSMYDGTSVELFEYTIEAKLWSKFLNSKDLDFYKIATCYFFDDDFMIASQEVEAKLWGARSKRLEKKKLPDAIELIESYELASVRITEPVIVGKYAFVFQEAEDNQFLFILIKEDNIWSWQCYLQLYQEPFVDPSIR
;
A
#
# COMPACT_ATOMS: atom_id res chain seq x y z
N MET A 1 -26.74 35.60 60.11
CA MET A 1 -25.95 36.69 59.49
C MET A 1 -24.53 36.20 59.26
N LYS A 2 -23.98 36.54 58.09
CA LYS A 2 -22.64 36.26 57.52
C LYS A 2 -22.54 35.05 56.58
N GLN A 3 -22.63 35.41 55.31
CA GLN A 3 -22.20 34.76 54.06
C GLN A 3 -21.16 33.64 54.20
N CYS A 4 -21.47 32.47 53.64
CA CYS A 4 -20.49 31.62 52.96
C CYS A 4 -20.64 31.87 51.44
N ILE A 5 -19.71 32.65 50.89
CA ILE A 5 -19.51 32.85 49.46
C ILE A 5 -18.32 31.97 49.05
N ARG A 6 -18.37 31.49 47.79
CA ARG A 6 -17.30 30.89 46.97
C ARG A 6 -17.04 29.39 47.16
N ASN A 7 -17.62 28.59 46.27
CA ASN A 7 -16.89 28.12 45.08
C ASN A 7 -17.85 27.32 44.18
N LEU A 8 -18.49 28.03 43.25
CA LEU A 8 -19.17 27.45 42.11
C LEU A 8 -18.12 27.23 41.01
N ILE A 9 -17.42 26.09 41.05
CA ILE A 9 -16.58 25.68 39.92
C ILE A 9 -17.54 25.13 38.87
N LEU A 10 -17.80 25.98 37.86
CA LEU A 10 -18.48 25.61 36.63
C LEU A 10 -17.81 24.38 36.04
N GLY A 11 -18.58 23.29 35.93
CA GLY A 11 -18.26 22.15 35.09
C GLY A 11 -18.33 22.58 33.63
N PHE A 12 -17.23 23.12 33.11
CA PHE A 12 -16.99 23.23 31.68
C PHE A 12 -16.35 21.90 31.25
N THR A 13 -17.17 20.87 31.09
CA THR A 13 -16.75 19.64 30.41
C THR A 13 -16.43 20.01 28.97
N LEU A 14 -15.14 20.29 28.76
CA LEU A 14 -14.49 20.45 27.48
C LEU A 14 -14.62 19.11 26.75
N LEU A 15 -15.71 18.94 25.99
CA LEU A 15 -15.79 17.98 24.89
C LEU A 15 -14.79 18.45 23.83
N LEU A 16 -13.51 18.17 24.07
CA LEU A 16 -12.49 18.09 23.05
C LEU A 16 -12.93 16.94 22.13
N GLY A 17 -13.76 17.29 21.14
CA GLY A 17 -13.86 16.52 19.94
C GLY A 17 -12.44 16.39 19.40
N ILE A 18 -11.86 15.21 19.60
CA ILE A 18 -10.69 14.76 18.84
C ILE A 18 -11.21 14.68 17.42
N ALA A 19 -11.16 15.80 16.70
CA ALA A 19 -11.08 15.78 15.26
C ALA A 19 -9.81 14.97 15.01
N THR A 20 -9.99 13.68 14.74
CA THR A 20 -8.95 12.84 14.16
C THR A 20 -8.62 13.53 12.86
N GLN A 21 -7.61 14.39 12.90
CA GLN A 21 -6.96 14.97 11.74
C GLN A 21 -6.52 13.75 10.96
N GLN A 22 -7.32 13.40 9.95
CA GLN A 22 -7.04 12.35 8.99
C GLN A 22 -5.79 12.85 8.29
N SER A 23 -4.63 12.58 8.88
CA SER A 23 -3.37 13.06 8.34
C SER A 23 -3.32 12.47 6.95
N ASN A 24 -3.29 13.33 5.94
CA ASN A 24 -2.88 13.00 4.59
C ASN A 24 -1.41 12.55 4.65
N ALA A 25 -1.17 11.40 5.29
CA ALA A 25 0.15 10.87 5.52
C ALA A 25 0.69 10.55 4.13
N GLN A 26 1.71 11.28 3.70
CA GLN A 26 2.33 11.05 2.40
C GLN A 26 3.17 9.78 2.46
N LEU A 27 3.47 9.23 1.28
CA LEU A 27 4.53 8.23 1.17
C LEU A 27 5.86 8.86 1.61
N SER A 28 6.69 8.05 2.26
CA SER A 28 8.06 8.41 2.58
C SER A 28 8.91 8.54 1.31
N GLU A 29 10.03 9.25 1.39
CA GLU A 29 10.99 9.34 0.28
C GLU A 29 11.45 7.96 -0.19
N GLU A 30 11.66 7.03 0.74
CA GLU A 30 12.10 5.68 0.40
C GLU A 30 11.02 4.90 -0.36
N GLN A 31 9.74 5.07 0.01
CA GLN A 31 8.63 4.47 -0.74
C GLN A 31 8.53 5.06 -2.16
N TYR A 32 8.80 6.36 -2.36
CA TYR A 32 8.86 6.94 -3.71
C TYR A 32 10.02 6.38 -4.54
N LYS A 33 11.18 6.08 -3.93
CA LYS A 33 12.28 5.40 -4.63
C LYS A 33 11.88 4.00 -5.09
N VAL A 34 11.15 3.25 -4.27
CA VAL A 34 10.61 1.94 -4.67
C VAL A 34 9.71 2.09 -5.90
N LEU A 35 8.77 3.04 -5.89
CA LEU A 35 7.90 3.28 -7.04
C LEU A 35 8.67 3.72 -8.30
N SER A 36 9.70 4.54 -8.12
CA SER A 36 10.54 5.00 -9.23
C SER A 36 11.27 3.83 -9.88
N SER A 37 11.83 2.92 -9.09
CA SER A 37 12.48 1.71 -9.60
C SER A 37 11.51 0.71 -10.22
N MET A 38 10.29 0.61 -9.70
CA MET A 38 9.27 -0.32 -10.21
C MET A 38 8.80 0.04 -11.61
N TYR A 39 8.71 1.34 -11.91
CA TYR A 39 8.25 1.85 -13.22
C TYR A 39 9.39 2.45 -14.06
N ASP A 40 10.64 2.08 -13.78
CA ASP A 40 11.77 2.57 -14.56
C ASP A 40 11.60 2.22 -16.04
N GLY A 41 11.80 3.22 -16.91
CA GLY A 41 11.59 3.10 -18.35
C GLY A 41 10.16 2.81 -18.81
N THR A 42 9.14 2.87 -17.93
CA THR A 42 7.75 2.51 -18.26
C THR A 42 6.82 3.72 -18.12
N SER A 43 5.95 3.94 -19.12
CA SER A 43 4.86 4.92 -19.04
C SER A 43 3.62 4.26 -18.47
N VAL A 44 2.99 4.87 -17.46
CA VAL A 44 1.83 4.27 -16.77
C VAL A 44 0.90 5.35 -16.23
N GLU A 45 -0.40 5.07 -16.25
CA GLU A 45 -1.43 5.87 -15.59
C GLU A 45 -1.77 5.25 -14.23
N LEU A 46 -1.33 5.88 -13.15
CA LEU A 46 -1.64 5.47 -11.79
C LEU A 46 -2.84 6.23 -11.24
N PHE A 47 -3.72 5.52 -10.54
CA PHE A 47 -4.69 6.18 -9.68
C PHE A 47 -3.97 7.03 -8.61
N GLU A 48 -4.42 8.25 -8.38
CA GLU A 48 -3.70 9.21 -7.54
C GLU A 48 -3.65 8.85 -6.05
N TYR A 49 -4.42 7.85 -5.60
CA TYR A 49 -4.42 7.35 -4.22
C TYR A 49 -3.99 5.89 -4.15
N THR A 50 -3.20 5.56 -3.14
CA THR A 50 -2.88 4.17 -2.82
C THR A 50 -4.10 3.42 -2.29
N ILE A 51 -4.16 2.12 -2.57
CA ILE A 51 -5.22 1.21 -2.15
C ILE A 51 -5.01 0.74 -0.71
N GLU A 52 -6.09 0.63 0.06
CA GLU A 52 -6.07 0.03 1.39
C GLU A 52 -6.00 -1.50 1.35
N ALA A 53 -5.37 -2.08 2.37
CA ALA A 53 -5.17 -3.52 2.54
C ALA A 53 -6.44 -4.38 2.52
N LYS A 54 -7.58 -3.80 2.88
CA LYS A 54 -8.86 -4.50 2.97
C LYS A 54 -9.25 -5.17 1.64
N LEU A 55 -8.86 -4.59 0.51
CA LEU A 55 -9.11 -5.16 -0.82
C LEU A 55 -8.26 -6.41 -1.12
N TRP A 56 -7.17 -6.59 -0.39
CA TRP A 56 -6.21 -7.69 -0.54
C TRP A 56 -6.40 -8.82 0.49
N SER A 57 -7.35 -8.63 1.41
CA SER A 57 -7.62 -9.51 2.54
C SER A 57 -7.91 -10.97 2.18
N LYS A 58 -8.47 -11.26 0.99
CA LYS A 58 -8.69 -12.65 0.54
C LYS A 58 -7.37 -13.38 0.24
N PHE A 59 -6.37 -12.65 -0.26
CA PHE A 59 -5.04 -13.19 -0.51
C PHE A 59 -4.27 -13.37 0.81
N LEU A 60 -4.31 -12.34 1.66
CA LEU A 60 -3.65 -12.34 2.98
C LEU A 60 -4.22 -13.40 3.92
N ASN A 61 -5.54 -13.64 3.90
CA ASN A 61 -6.18 -14.63 4.77
C ASN A 61 -6.21 -16.05 4.17
N SER A 62 -5.57 -16.29 3.02
CA SER A 62 -5.41 -17.66 2.52
C SER A 62 -4.49 -18.42 3.48
N LYS A 63 -4.81 -19.68 3.77
CA LYS A 63 -4.05 -20.50 4.74
C LYS A 63 -2.58 -20.74 4.33
N ASP A 64 -2.22 -20.30 3.13
CA ASP A 64 -0.91 -20.46 2.52
C ASP A 64 -0.37 -19.08 2.08
N LEU A 65 -0.08 -18.18 3.02
CA LEU A 65 0.84 -17.04 2.79
C LEU A 65 2.30 -17.50 2.58
N ASP A 66 2.46 -18.74 2.13
CA ASP A 66 3.64 -19.26 1.47
C ASP A 66 3.73 -18.74 0.03
N PHE A 67 3.40 -17.47 -0.22
CA PHE A 67 3.56 -16.87 -1.55
C PHE A 67 5.00 -16.98 -2.02
N TYR A 68 5.94 -16.96 -1.07
CA TYR A 68 7.36 -17.23 -1.29
C TYR A 68 7.62 -18.61 -1.93
N LYS A 69 6.77 -19.63 -1.69
CA LYS A 69 6.88 -20.97 -2.30
C LYS A 69 6.37 -21.01 -3.74
N ILE A 70 5.48 -20.09 -4.09
CA ILE A 70 4.87 -19.97 -5.43
C ILE A 70 5.65 -18.94 -6.26
N ALA A 71 6.49 -18.16 -5.59
CA ALA A 71 7.27 -17.12 -6.20
C ALA A 71 8.36 -17.67 -7.12
N THR A 72 8.30 -17.29 -8.39
CA THR A 72 9.36 -17.49 -9.38
C THR A 72 10.53 -16.52 -9.16
N CYS A 73 10.78 -16.13 -7.92
CA CYS A 73 11.91 -15.28 -7.57
C CYS A 73 13.19 -16.13 -7.55
N TYR A 74 14.25 -15.63 -8.18
CA TYR A 74 15.56 -16.31 -8.24
C TYR A 74 16.35 -16.24 -6.91
N PHE A 75 15.77 -15.66 -5.87
CA PHE A 75 16.38 -15.46 -4.56
C PHE A 75 15.45 -15.97 -3.47
N PHE A 76 16.07 -16.57 -2.45
CA PHE A 76 15.36 -17.12 -1.31
C PHE A 76 16.32 -17.22 -0.13
N ASP A 77 16.40 -16.17 0.68
CA ASP A 77 17.23 -16.13 1.88
C ASP A 77 16.37 -15.97 3.15
N ASP A 78 16.99 -16.16 4.32
CA ASP A 78 16.28 -16.10 5.60
C ASP A 78 15.65 -14.70 5.86
N ASP A 79 16.29 -13.64 5.37
CA ASP A 79 15.76 -12.28 5.51
C ASP A 79 14.49 -12.10 4.69
N PHE A 80 14.43 -12.67 3.49
CA PHE A 80 13.22 -12.65 2.66
C PHE A 80 12.06 -13.38 3.34
N MET A 81 12.34 -14.52 3.98
CA MET A 81 11.33 -15.28 4.72
C MET A 81 10.74 -14.46 5.86
N ILE A 82 11.58 -13.81 6.66
CA ILE A 82 11.13 -12.92 7.73
C ILE A 82 10.33 -11.75 7.15
N ALA A 83 10.84 -11.12 6.08
CA ALA A 83 10.18 -10.02 5.41
C ALA A 83 8.78 -10.40 4.91
N SER A 84 8.63 -11.57 4.30
CA SER A 84 7.35 -12.08 3.79
C SER A 84 6.30 -12.25 4.89
N GLN A 85 6.71 -12.64 6.10
CA GLN A 85 5.82 -12.82 7.26
C GLN A 85 5.39 -11.47 7.85
N GLU A 86 6.24 -10.45 7.80
CA GLU A 86 5.91 -9.11 8.31
C GLU A 86 5.01 -8.30 7.38
N VAL A 87 5.04 -8.57 6.08
CA VAL A 87 4.31 -7.78 5.06
C VAL A 87 2.83 -7.75 5.34
N GLU A 88 2.23 -8.87 5.71
CA GLU A 88 0.79 -8.94 6.00
C GLU A 88 0.41 -7.96 7.13
N ALA A 89 1.13 -8.02 8.25
CA ALA A 89 0.85 -7.18 9.41
C ALA A 89 1.01 -5.69 9.09
N LYS A 90 2.05 -5.33 8.32
CA LYS A 90 2.28 -3.94 7.89
C LYS A 90 1.22 -3.48 6.90
N LEU A 91 0.82 -4.34 5.99
CA LEU A 91 -0.21 -4.02 5.00
C LEU A 91 -1.55 -3.77 5.70
N TRP A 92 -1.98 -4.59 6.65
CA TRP A 92 -3.22 -4.35 7.42
C TRP A 92 -3.28 -2.98 8.13
N GLY A 93 -2.13 -2.41 8.48
CA GLY A 93 -2.03 -1.06 9.05
C GLY A 93 -2.01 0.08 8.03
N ALA A 94 -1.88 -0.24 6.74
CA ALA A 94 -1.78 0.73 5.66
C ALA A 94 -3.10 1.48 5.45
N ARG A 95 -2.98 2.80 5.25
CA ARG A 95 -4.11 3.68 4.91
C ARG A 95 -3.92 4.20 3.50
N SER A 96 -5.01 4.62 2.86
CA SER A 96 -4.91 5.30 1.58
C SER A 96 -4.14 6.62 1.72
N LYS A 97 -3.18 6.82 0.82
CA LYS A 97 -2.28 7.98 0.75
C LYS A 97 -2.28 8.53 -0.65
N ARG A 98 -2.38 9.86 -0.78
CA ARG A 98 -2.26 10.56 -2.06
C ARG A 98 -0.82 10.54 -2.55
N LEU A 99 -0.63 10.24 -3.83
CA LEU A 99 0.64 10.29 -4.53
C LEU A 99 0.99 11.74 -4.92
N GLU A 100 2.25 12.10 -4.83
CA GLU A 100 2.76 13.41 -5.27
C GLU A 100 3.48 13.27 -6.60
N LYS A 101 2.88 13.78 -7.68
CA LYS A 101 3.46 13.73 -9.03
C LYS A 101 4.91 14.23 -9.09
N LYS A 102 5.25 15.30 -8.36
CA LYS A 102 6.61 15.87 -8.32
C LYS A 102 7.70 14.93 -7.74
N LYS A 103 7.30 13.85 -7.06
CA LYS A 103 8.20 12.84 -6.47
C LYS A 103 8.20 11.53 -7.27
N LEU A 104 7.44 11.48 -8.36
CA LEU A 104 7.34 10.34 -9.26
C LEU A 104 8.08 10.65 -10.57
N PRO A 105 8.53 9.63 -11.30
CA PRO A 105 9.04 9.80 -12.65
C PRO A 105 8.06 10.54 -13.58
N ASP A 106 8.59 11.26 -14.55
CA ASP A 106 7.80 12.05 -15.49
C ASP A 106 6.83 11.18 -16.31
N ALA A 107 7.23 9.94 -16.62
CA ALA A 107 6.43 8.96 -17.37
C ALA A 107 5.22 8.38 -16.59
N ILE A 108 5.10 8.66 -15.28
CA ILE A 108 3.94 8.21 -14.48
C ILE A 108 2.86 9.28 -14.45
N GLU A 109 1.75 9.11 -15.14
CA GLU A 109 0.62 10.03 -15.03
C GLU A 109 -0.25 9.69 -13.83
N LEU A 110 -0.77 10.70 -13.13
CA LEU A 110 -1.71 10.51 -12.03
C LEU A 110 -3.13 10.83 -12.49
N ILE A 111 -4.03 9.88 -12.32
CA ILE A 111 -5.44 9.96 -12.73
C ILE A 111 -6.34 10.01 -11.48
N GLU A 112 -7.25 10.98 -11.44
CA GLU A 112 -8.19 11.17 -10.31
C GLU A 112 -9.40 10.23 -10.35
N SER A 113 -9.78 9.76 -11.55
CA SER A 113 -10.91 8.86 -11.75
C SER A 113 -10.45 7.40 -11.73
N TYR A 114 -10.98 6.62 -10.79
CA TYR A 114 -10.69 5.19 -10.65
C TYR A 114 -10.95 4.41 -11.96
N GLU A 115 -12.09 4.63 -12.60
CA GLU A 115 -12.51 3.92 -13.83
C GLU A 115 -11.63 4.21 -15.04
N LEU A 116 -10.82 5.27 -14.98
CA LEU A 116 -9.91 5.67 -16.06
C LEU A 116 -8.46 5.32 -15.73
N ALA A 117 -8.15 4.94 -14.50
CA ALA A 117 -6.79 4.61 -14.12
C ALA A 117 -6.44 3.21 -14.63
N SER A 118 -5.36 3.12 -15.41
CA SER A 118 -4.86 1.83 -15.90
C SER A 118 -4.34 0.94 -14.76
N VAL A 119 -3.79 1.54 -13.71
CA VAL A 119 -3.13 0.82 -12.61
C VAL A 119 -3.41 1.46 -11.26
N ARG A 120 -3.51 0.62 -10.22
CA ARG A 120 -3.58 1.03 -8.81
C ARG A 120 -2.60 0.26 -7.98
N ILE A 121 -2.09 0.89 -6.92
CA ILE A 121 -1.07 0.30 -6.06
C ILE A 121 -1.38 0.50 -4.58
N THR A 122 -0.92 -0.38 -3.72
CA THR A 122 -0.81 -0.09 -2.29
C THR A 122 0.33 0.89 -2.03
N GLU A 123 0.44 1.38 -0.80
CA GLU A 123 1.74 1.92 -0.38
C GLU A 123 2.81 0.82 -0.46
N PRO A 124 4.04 1.11 -0.90
CA PRO A 124 5.13 0.15 -0.82
C PRO A 124 5.41 -0.23 0.63
N VAL A 125 5.36 -1.52 0.92
CA VAL A 125 5.70 -2.07 2.23
C VAL A 125 7.17 -2.43 2.23
N ILE A 126 7.98 -1.77 3.07
CA ILE A 126 9.42 -1.99 3.16
C ILE A 126 9.75 -2.77 4.43
N VAL A 127 10.51 -3.86 4.27
CA VAL A 127 11.01 -4.69 5.36
C VAL A 127 12.47 -5.06 5.07
N GLY A 128 13.39 -4.49 5.85
CA GLY A 128 14.83 -4.65 5.62
C GLY A 128 15.23 -4.18 4.22
N LYS A 129 15.84 -5.08 3.45
CA LYS A 129 16.25 -4.85 2.05
C LYS A 129 15.17 -5.20 1.02
N TYR A 130 13.96 -5.56 1.45
CA TYR A 130 12.86 -5.93 0.55
C TYR A 130 11.78 -4.87 0.54
N ALA A 131 11.17 -4.69 -0.64
CA ALA A 131 9.95 -3.92 -0.78
C ALA A 131 8.89 -4.72 -1.54
N PHE A 132 7.65 -4.54 -1.11
CA PHE A 132 6.48 -5.26 -1.59
C PHE A 132 5.44 -4.24 -2.04
N VAL A 133 5.02 -4.32 -3.30
CA VAL A 133 4.01 -3.43 -3.88
C VAL A 133 2.90 -4.27 -4.48
N PHE A 134 1.71 -4.19 -3.88
CA PHE A 134 0.53 -4.82 -4.45
C PHE A 134 -0.03 -3.90 -5.52
N GLN A 135 -0.35 -4.47 -6.67
CA GLN A 135 -0.84 -3.76 -7.84
C GLN A 135 -2.12 -4.42 -8.36
N GLU A 136 -3.09 -3.60 -8.70
CA GLU A 136 -4.28 -3.97 -9.47
C GLU A 136 -4.16 -3.31 -10.85
N ALA A 137 -4.34 -4.09 -11.91
CA ALA A 137 -4.34 -3.60 -13.29
C ALA A 137 -5.38 -4.41 -14.07
N GLU A 138 -6.40 -3.72 -14.60
CA GLU A 138 -7.59 -4.36 -15.18
C GLU A 138 -8.17 -5.41 -14.21
N ASP A 139 -8.42 -6.64 -14.68
CA ASP A 139 -8.96 -7.75 -13.88
C ASP A 139 -7.86 -8.58 -13.19
N ASN A 140 -6.62 -8.09 -13.17
CA ASN A 140 -5.47 -8.79 -12.64
C ASN A 140 -4.91 -8.15 -11.38
N GLN A 141 -4.43 -9.00 -10.49
CA GLN A 141 -3.81 -8.61 -9.23
C GLN A 141 -2.40 -9.18 -9.13
N PHE A 142 -1.45 -8.33 -8.75
CA PHE A 142 -0.03 -8.68 -8.69
C PHE A 142 0.61 -8.25 -7.37
N LEU A 143 1.60 -9.01 -6.92
CA LEU A 143 2.56 -8.59 -5.90
C LEU A 143 3.93 -8.44 -6.56
N PHE A 144 4.43 -7.22 -6.63
CA PHE A 144 5.78 -6.91 -7.07
C PHE A 144 6.74 -6.93 -5.89
N ILE A 145 7.91 -7.55 -6.08
CA ILE A 145 8.95 -7.67 -5.06
C ILE A 145 10.23 -7.03 -5.60
N LEU A 146 10.77 -6.08 -4.82
CA LEU A 146 12.01 -5.37 -5.10
C LEU A 146 13.04 -5.66 -4.01
N ILE A 147 14.31 -5.68 -4.38
CA ILE A 147 15.45 -5.79 -3.46
C ILE A 147 16.28 -4.52 -3.52
N LYS A 148 16.79 -4.10 -2.37
CA LYS A 148 17.76 -3.02 -2.23
C LYS A 148 19.17 -3.56 -2.14
N GLU A 149 20.01 -3.21 -3.11
CA GLU A 149 21.44 -3.50 -3.14
C GLU A 149 22.19 -2.17 -3.37
N ASP A 150 23.24 -1.90 -2.60
CA ASP A 150 24.03 -0.66 -2.70
C ASP A 150 23.18 0.63 -2.74
N ASN A 151 22.13 0.65 -1.93
CA ASN A 151 21.13 1.73 -1.85
C ASN A 151 20.24 1.94 -3.09
N ILE A 152 20.24 1.00 -4.03
CA ILE A 152 19.44 1.04 -5.25
C ILE A 152 18.36 -0.05 -5.15
N TRP A 153 17.11 0.34 -5.36
CA TRP A 153 16.01 -0.61 -5.49
C TRP A 153 15.99 -1.17 -6.91
N SER A 154 15.89 -2.49 -7.03
CA SER A 154 15.76 -3.19 -8.31
C SER A 154 14.59 -4.15 -8.24
N TRP A 155 13.71 -4.09 -9.23
CA TRP A 155 12.65 -5.07 -9.41
C TRP A 155 13.25 -6.44 -9.71
N GLN A 156 12.74 -7.47 -9.04
CA GLN A 156 13.27 -8.83 -9.18
C GLN A 156 12.23 -9.82 -9.73
N CYS A 157 11.00 -9.75 -9.22
CA CYS A 157 9.95 -10.70 -9.56
C CYS A 157 8.56 -10.11 -9.28
N TYR A 158 7.54 -10.74 -9.86
CA TYR A 158 6.15 -10.49 -9.52
C TYR A 158 5.41 -11.81 -9.31
N LEU A 159 4.33 -11.76 -8.53
CA LEU A 159 3.40 -12.86 -8.33
C LEU A 159 2.04 -12.44 -8.82
N GLN A 160 1.39 -13.32 -9.58
CA GLN A 160 0.01 -13.14 -9.93
C GLN A 160 -0.86 -13.70 -8.81
N LEU A 161 -1.67 -12.85 -8.20
CA LEU A 161 -2.47 -13.18 -7.01
C LEU A 161 -3.89 -13.61 -7.34
N TYR A 162 -4.47 -13.03 -8.40
CA TYR A 162 -5.81 -13.33 -8.87
C TYR A 162 -5.94 -13.03 -10.37
N GLN A 163 -6.64 -13.92 -11.06
CA GLN A 163 -7.29 -13.71 -12.36
C GLN A 163 -8.76 -14.00 -12.15
N GLU A 164 -9.68 -13.14 -12.62
CA GLU A 164 -11.05 -13.63 -12.81
C GLU A 164 -11.00 -14.85 -13.74
N PRO A 165 -11.68 -15.97 -13.41
CA PRO A 165 -11.87 -17.00 -14.41
C PRO A 165 -12.64 -16.37 -15.57
N PHE A 166 -12.07 -16.40 -16.78
CA PHE A 166 -12.77 -15.98 -17.99
C PHE A 166 -14.08 -16.75 -18.10
N VAL A 167 -15.21 -16.09 -17.80
CA VAL A 167 -16.53 -16.63 -18.05
C VAL A 167 -16.92 -16.16 -19.45
N ASP A 168 -16.82 -17.06 -20.42
CA ASP A 168 -17.33 -16.79 -21.77
C ASP A 168 -18.83 -16.42 -21.68
N PRO A 169 -19.22 -15.18 -22.00
CA PRO A 169 -20.61 -14.74 -21.90
C PRO A 169 -21.54 -15.47 -22.89
N SER A 170 -20.99 -16.25 -23.83
CA SER A 170 -21.77 -17.08 -24.77
C SER A 170 -22.18 -18.44 -24.21
N ILE A 171 -21.70 -18.83 -23.03
CA ILE A 171 -22.12 -20.05 -22.33
C ILE A 171 -23.18 -19.67 -21.28
N ARG A 172 -24.44 -19.55 -21.72
CA ARG A 172 -25.64 -19.59 -20.85
C ARG A 172 -26.68 -20.53 -21.44
#